data_AF-A0A3C1Y8P9-F1
#
_entry.id   AF-A0A3C1Y8P9-F1
#
_cell.length_a   1.000
_cell.length_b   1.000
_cell.length_c   1.000
_cell.angle_alpha   90.00
_cell.angle_beta   90.00
_cell.angle_gamma   90.00
#
_symmetry.space_group_name_H-M   'P 1'
#
loop_
_entity.id
_entity.type
_entity.pdbx_description
1 polymer ?
#
loop_
_entity_poly.entity_id
_entity_poly.type
_entity_poly.pdbx_seq_one_letter_code
_entity_poly.pdbx_strand_id
1 'polypeptide(L)' 'MYAGGFREMTVGRRLWALILIKLAILFLVFRLFFFPDRLAEEYDTDAERARAVARELARRSAPLPYQSPSGN' A
#
# COMPACT_ATOMS: atom_id res chain seq x y z
N MET A 1 -0.30 -12.48 -44.93
CA MET A 1 -1.51 -12.05 -44.20
C MET A 1 -1.53 -12.80 -42.86
N TYR A 2 -1.18 -12.11 -41.77
CA TYR A 2 -0.85 -12.63 -40.43
C TYR A 2 -2.06 -13.15 -39.61
N ALA A 3 -3.10 -13.66 -40.27
CA ALA A 3 -4.32 -14.12 -39.62
C ALA A 3 -4.29 -15.63 -39.26
N GLY A 4 -3.22 -16.35 -39.65
CA GLY A 4 -3.08 -17.79 -39.40
C GLY A 4 -2.46 -18.17 -38.05
N GLY A 5 -1.68 -17.27 -37.43
CA GLY A 5 -1.02 -17.51 -36.14
C GLY A 5 -1.99 -17.56 -34.96
N PHE A 6 -3.18 -17.00 -35.12
CA PHE A 6 -4.27 -17.11 -34.15
C PHE A 6 -4.75 -18.57 -33.96
N ARG A 7 -4.51 -19.46 -34.93
CA ARG A 7 -4.96 -20.86 -34.88
C ARG A 7 -4.00 -21.82 -34.15
N GLU A 8 -2.95 -21.29 -33.52
CA GLU A 8 -2.26 -21.91 -32.39
C GLU A 8 -3.08 -21.77 -31.07
N MET A 9 -4.36 -21.42 -31.18
CA MET A 9 -5.34 -21.04 -30.15
C MET A 9 -5.52 -22.01 -28.96
N THR A 10 -5.04 -23.25 -29.03
CA THR A 10 -4.97 -24.15 -27.87
C THR A 10 -3.65 -24.01 -27.12
N VAL A 11 -2.53 -23.93 -27.84
CA VAL A 11 -1.20 -23.71 -27.28
C VAL A 11 -1.10 -22.30 -26.72
N GLY A 12 -1.52 -21.28 -27.46
CA GLY A 12 -1.53 -19.88 -27.02
C GLY A 12 -2.37 -19.66 -25.77
N ARG A 13 -3.58 -20.22 -25.71
CA ARG A 13 -4.43 -20.14 -24.51
C ARG A 13 -3.81 -20.86 -23.31
N ARG A 14 -3.18 -22.01 -23.52
CA ARG A 14 -2.48 -22.76 -22.46
C ARG A 14 -1.24 -22.01 -21.99
N LEU A 15 -0.48 -21.40 -22.90
CA LEU A 15 0.69 -20.57 -22.59
C LEU A 15 0.28 -19.34 -21.80
N TRP A 16 -0.79 -18.66 -22.21
CA TRP A 16 -1.36 -17.53 -21.49
C TRP A 16 -1.85 -17.92 -20.10
N ALA A 17 -2.53 -19.07 -19.96
CA ALA A 17 -2.94 -19.59 -18.66
C ALA A 17 -1.74 -19.87 -17.76
N LEU A 18 -0.65 -20.44 -18.29
CA LEU A 18 0.60 -20.65 -17.55
C LEU A 18 1.23 -19.33 -17.11
N ILE A 19 1.27 -18.32 -18.00
CA ILE A 19 1.77 -16.98 -17.68
C ILE A 19 0.90 -16.35 -16.58
N LEU A 20 -0.43 -16.43 -16.68
CA LEU A 20 -1.35 -15.88 -15.70
C LEU A 20 -1.20 -16.57 -14.34
N ILE A 21 -1.06 -17.89 -14.32
CA ILE A 21 -0.79 -18.68 -13.10
C ILE A 21 0.53 -18.24 -12.48
N LYS A 22 1.59 -18.09 -13.29
CA LYS A 22 2.91 -17.67 -12.80
C LYS A 22 2.85 -16.26 -12.24
N LEU A 23 2.15 -15.34 -12.90
CA LEU A 23 1.90 -13.97 -12.43
C LEU A 23 1.07 -13.96 -11.15
N ALA A 24 0.04 -14.81 -11.03
CA ALA A 24 -0.78 -14.93 -9.82
C ALA A 24 0.03 -15.51 -8.65
N ILE A 25 0.84 -16.54 -8.87
CA ILE A 25 1.73 -17.13 -7.84
C ILE A 25 2.81 -16.14 -7.45
N LEU A 26 3.47 -15.48 -8.41
CA LEU A 26 4.45 -14.43 -8.15
C LEU A 26 3.79 -13.30 -7.37
N PHE A 27 2.65 -12.80 -7.81
CA PHE A 27 1.91 -11.75 -7.10
C PHE A 27 1.48 -12.18 -5.71
N LEU A 28 1.02 -13.42 -5.53
CA LEU A 28 0.61 -13.95 -4.23
C LEU A 28 1.80 -14.12 -3.28
N VAL A 29 2.94 -14.63 -3.77
CA VAL A 29 4.16 -14.77 -2.98
C VAL A 29 4.77 -13.41 -2.68
N PHE A 30 4.90 -12.51 -3.67
CA PHE A 30 5.32 -11.13 -3.46
C PHE A 30 4.36 -10.43 -2.49
N ARG A 31 3.05 -10.61 -2.61
CA ARG A 31 2.07 -10.04 -1.69
C ARG A 31 2.20 -10.65 -0.29
N LEU A 32 2.37 -11.96 -0.16
CA LEU A 32 2.47 -12.61 1.15
C LEU A 32 3.86 -12.46 1.79
N PHE A 33 4.90 -12.17 1.00
CA PHE A 33 6.29 -11.98 1.46
C PHE A 33 6.68 -10.50 1.61
N PHE A 34 6.10 -9.59 0.83
CA PHE A 34 6.24 -8.13 1.00
C PHE A 34 5.05 -7.48 1.75
N PHE A 35 3.93 -8.19 1.93
CA PHE A 35 2.83 -7.83 2.85
C PHE A 35 2.42 -8.98 3.81
N PRO A 36 3.30 -9.81 4.37
CA PRO A 36 3.04 -10.35 5.69
C PRO A 36 3.12 -9.13 6.62
N ASP A 37 2.13 -8.95 7.49
CA ASP A 37 2.11 -7.93 8.54
C ASP A 37 1.90 -6.45 8.22
N ARG A 38 1.78 -6.02 6.95
CA ARG A 38 1.41 -4.61 6.68
C ARG A 38 -0.03 -4.23 7.03
N LEU A 39 -0.87 -5.18 7.45
CA LEU A 39 -2.22 -4.93 7.98
C LEU A 39 -2.43 -5.43 9.41
N ALA A 40 -1.42 -6.07 10.02
CA ALA A 40 -1.53 -6.63 11.37
C ALA A 40 -0.42 -6.15 12.32
N GLU A 41 0.57 -5.38 11.84
CA GLU A 41 1.68 -4.95 12.65
C GLU A 41 1.97 -3.46 12.39
N GLU A 42 1.12 -2.58 12.95
CA GLU A 42 1.63 -1.46 13.75
C GLU A 42 0.56 -0.62 14.49
N TYR A 43 -0.75 -0.69 14.21
CA TYR A 43 -1.77 -0.07 15.08
C TYR A 43 -3.10 -0.81 15.01
N ASP A 44 -3.59 -1.29 16.17
CA ASP A 44 -4.82 -2.07 16.37
C ASP A 44 -6.12 -1.39 15.86
N THR A 45 -6.11 -0.09 15.51
CA THR A 45 -7.25 0.57 14.84
C THR A 45 -6.80 1.86 14.16
N ASP A 46 -7.22 2.11 12.91
CA ASP A 46 -7.03 3.39 12.21
C ASP A 46 -7.45 4.62 13.06
N ALA A 47 -8.42 4.42 13.96
CA ALA A 47 -8.91 5.42 14.88
C ALA A 47 -7.84 5.92 15.89
N GLU A 48 -6.90 5.08 16.33
CA GLU A 48 -5.88 5.48 17.30
C GLU A 48 -4.75 6.29 16.66
N ARG A 49 -4.33 5.91 15.46
CA ARG A 49 -3.35 6.67 14.67
C ARG A 49 -3.90 8.04 14.29
N ALA A 50 -5.18 8.11 13.88
CA ALA A 50 -5.87 9.37 13.62
C ALA A 50 -5.91 10.27 14.86
N ARG A 51 -6.17 9.69 16.06
CA ARG A 51 -6.14 10.44 17.33
C ARG A 51 -4.75 10.94 17.71
N ALA A 52 -3.69 10.16 17.48
CA ALA A 52 -2.32 10.57 17.76
C ALA A 52 -1.87 11.74 16.87
N VAL A 53 -2.15 11.66 15.57
CA VAL A 53 -1.84 12.74 14.62
C VAL A 53 -2.69 13.99 14.90
N ALA A 54 -3.98 13.83 15.20
CA ALA A 54 -4.85 14.95 15.56
C ALA A 54 -4.35 15.71 16.81
N ARG A 55 -3.86 14.98 17.83
CA ARG A 55 -3.26 15.59 19.03
C ARG A 55 -1.98 16.37 18.72
N GLU A 56 -1.11 15.81 17.88
CA GLU A 56 0.15 16.47 17.49
C GLU A 56 -0.10 17.72 16.65
N LEU A 57 -1.04 17.66 15.70
CA LEU A 57 -1.44 18.82 14.90
C LEU A 57 -2.07 19.91 15.79
N ALA A 58 -2.94 19.54 16.72
CA ALA A 58 -3.54 20.47 17.68
C ALA A 58 -2.49 21.14 18.58
N ARG A 59 -1.46 20.41 19.01
CA ARG A 59 -0.34 20.94 19.80
C ARG A 59 0.51 21.93 18.99
N ARG A 60 0.75 21.66 17.71
CA ARG A 60 1.51 22.56 16.82
C ARG A 60 0.71 23.78 16.39
N SER A 61 -0.60 23.64 16.24
CA SER A 61 -1.49 24.75 15.89
C SER A 61 -1.84 25.62 17.09
N ALA A 62 -1.55 25.18 18.32
CA ALA A 62 -1.64 26.03 19.50
C ALA A 62 -0.67 27.20 19.31
N PRO A 63 -1.15 28.46 19.22
CA PRO A 63 -0.30 29.61 19.03
C PRO A 63 0.71 29.66 20.18
N LEU A 64 1.98 29.90 19.85
CA LEU A 64 3.02 30.08 20.86
C LEU A 64 2.51 31.09 21.90
N PRO A 65 2.52 30.77 23.20
CA PRO A 65 2.15 31.75 24.21
C PRO A 65 3.07 32.94 24.02
N TYR A 66 2.46 34.11 23.79
CA TYR A 66 3.15 35.38 23.66
C TYR A 66 4.07 35.55 24.86
N GLN A 67 5.37 35.32 24.67
CA GLN A 67 6.39 35.66 25.66
C GLN A 67 6.56 37.17 25.57
N SER A 68 5.89 37.88 26.49
CA SER A 68 6.15 39.30 26.73
C SER A 68 7.65 39.48 26.95
N PRO A 69 8.34 40.36 26.21
CA PRO A 69 9.72 40.72 26.52
C PRO A 69 9.71 41.29 27.94
N SER A 70 10.34 40.57 28.89
CA SER A 70 10.54 41.12 30.23
C SER A 70 11.40 42.35 30.07
N GLY A 71 10.84 43.51 30.40
CA GLY A 71 11.58 44.75 30.46
C GLY A 71 12.66 44.67 31.53
N ASN A 72 13.91 44.82 31.10
CA ASN A 72 15.03 45.26 31.90
C ASN A 72 16.07 45.93 30.99
#